data_AF-A0A838TDA8-F1
#
_entry.id   AF-A0A838TDA8-F1
#
_cell.length_a   1.000
_cell.length_b   1.000
_cell.length_c   1.000
_cell.angle_alpha   90.00
_cell.angle_beta   90.00
_cell.angle_gamma   90.00
#
_symmetry.space_group_name_H-M   'P 1'
#
loop_
_entity.id
_entity.type
_entity.pdbx_description
1 polymer ?
#
loop_
_entity_poly.entity_id
_entity_poly.type
_entity_poly.pdbx_seq_one_letter_code
_entity_poly.pdbx_strand_id
1 'polypeptide(L)'
;MAGLSESNDGEVTGNHGSDDFWVIKISTRGKLEGQVSLGGSSQDEVASVVQANKGDIVVGGSSTSADGDVTGNQGYDDYWVIRLEPAEFDNQRGSENASNYSSLKESAVDHGFAIFPTITSSSFTVQLQTQTGVTSGILEIINPMGKIISGRQITVSNGILKTAINFDAAVPKGLYFIQLKMGDHEYSGMVYYQ
;
A
#
# COMPACT_ATOMS: atom_id res chain seq x y z
N MET A 1 1.61 15.52 -9.16
CA MET A 1 1.82 15.16 -10.58
C MET A 1 2.66 13.90 -10.61
N ALA A 2 2.57 13.09 -11.66
CA ALA A 2 3.39 11.89 -11.80
C ALA A 2 3.91 11.77 -13.23
N GLY A 3 5.07 11.16 -13.40
CA GLY A 3 5.72 10.88 -14.68
C GLY A 3 6.72 9.74 -14.54
N LEU A 4 7.41 9.43 -15.63
CA LEU A 4 8.46 8.41 -15.68
C LEU A 4 9.82 9.08 -15.55
N SER A 5 10.78 8.38 -14.93
CA SER A 5 12.18 8.80 -14.95
C SER A 5 13.09 7.58 -15.02
N GLU A 6 14.03 7.61 -15.98
CA GLU A 6 15.20 6.72 -16.01
C GLU A 6 16.43 7.38 -15.36
N SER A 7 16.33 8.61 -14.85
CA SER A 7 17.50 9.39 -14.42
C SER A 7 18.02 8.98 -13.04
N ASN A 8 19.34 8.88 -12.92
CA ASN A 8 20.05 8.60 -11.67
C ASN A 8 20.90 9.78 -11.14
N ASP A 9 20.75 10.98 -11.72
CA ASP A 9 21.54 12.16 -11.39
C ASP A 9 20.77 13.17 -10.52
N GLY A 10 20.62 12.85 -9.23
CA GLY A 10 20.54 13.84 -8.14
C GLY A 10 19.28 14.71 -8.02
N GLU A 11 18.47 14.88 -9.06
CA GLU A 11 17.18 15.58 -8.96
C GLU A 11 16.00 14.63 -8.71
N VAL A 12 16.17 13.34 -8.98
CA VAL A 12 15.20 12.26 -8.73
C VAL A 12 15.65 11.48 -7.49
N THR A 13 14.71 11.01 -6.66
CA THR A 13 15.04 10.45 -5.33
C THR A 13 15.69 9.07 -5.35
N GLY A 14 15.91 8.50 -6.55
CA GLY A 14 16.57 7.22 -6.80
C GLY A 14 16.09 6.64 -8.12
N ASN A 15 17.00 6.00 -8.87
CA ASN A 15 16.66 5.12 -9.97
C ASN A 15 16.70 3.68 -9.41
N HIS A 16 15.62 2.92 -9.57
CA HIS A 16 15.55 1.52 -9.16
C HIS A 16 15.70 0.54 -10.34
N GLY A 17 15.71 1.02 -11.58
CA GLY A 17 15.80 0.21 -12.80
C GLY A 17 15.71 1.00 -14.10
N SER A 18 14.76 0.64 -14.97
CA SER A 18 14.53 1.33 -16.24
C SER A 18 13.69 2.59 -15.99
N ASP A 19 12.38 2.53 -16.21
CA ASP A 19 11.45 3.61 -15.84
C ASP A 19 10.93 3.38 -14.43
N ASP A 20 11.00 4.42 -13.58
CA ASP A 20 10.37 4.44 -12.26
C ASP A 20 9.12 5.33 -12.24
N PHE A 21 8.17 5.04 -11.34
CA PHE A 21 7.12 5.98 -10.98
C PHE A 21 7.76 7.17 -10.28
N TRP A 22 7.77 8.34 -10.91
CA TRP A 22 8.20 9.58 -10.26
C TRP A 22 7.00 10.46 -9.90
N VAL A 23 6.80 10.70 -8.60
CA VAL A 23 5.65 11.41 -8.05
C VAL A 23 6.12 12.69 -7.38
N ILE A 24 5.61 13.83 -7.85
CA ILE A 24 5.97 15.15 -7.35
C ILE A 24 4.77 15.89 -6.76
N LYS A 25 4.98 16.47 -5.57
CA LYS A 25 4.04 17.35 -4.89
C LYS A 25 4.54 18.78 -4.97
N ILE A 26 3.71 19.67 -5.51
CA ILE A 26 4.01 21.09 -5.67
C ILE A 26 2.92 21.93 -5.00
N SER A 27 3.33 23.04 -4.39
CA SER A 27 2.42 24.02 -3.82
C SER A 27 1.59 24.72 -4.90
N THR A 28 0.52 25.40 -4.50
CA THR A 28 -0.30 26.25 -5.38
C THR A 28 0.47 27.40 -6.05
N ARG A 29 1.69 27.69 -5.59
CA ARG A 29 2.61 28.69 -6.17
C ARG A 29 3.71 28.07 -7.03
N GLY A 30 3.62 26.77 -7.34
CA GLY A 30 4.59 26.05 -8.17
C GLY A 30 5.90 25.68 -7.46
N LYS A 31 6.01 25.89 -6.15
CA LYS A 31 7.18 25.45 -5.37
C LYS A 31 7.11 23.94 -5.09
N LEU A 32 8.18 23.20 -5.33
CA LEU A 32 8.32 21.80 -4.92
C LEU A 32 8.16 21.66 -3.40
N GLU A 33 7.23 20.81 -2.99
CA GLU A 33 6.99 20.44 -1.60
C GLU A 33 7.66 19.11 -1.24
N GLY A 34 7.73 18.18 -2.20
CA GLY A 34 8.44 16.90 -2.06
C GLY A 34 8.29 16.03 -3.30
N GLN A 35 9.04 14.95 -3.35
CA GLN A 35 9.04 13.99 -4.46
C GLN A 35 9.42 12.60 -3.97
N VAL A 36 8.91 11.57 -4.65
CA VAL A 36 9.20 10.15 -4.40
C VAL A 36 9.39 9.44 -5.74
N SER A 37 10.29 8.48 -5.78
CA SER A 37 10.54 7.59 -6.93
C SER A 37 10.30 6.17 -6.45
N LEU A 38 9.45 5.43 -7.14
CA LEU A 38 8.96 4.11 -6.73
C LEU A 38 9.13 3.16 -7.91
N GLY A 39 9.70 1.99 -7.68
CA GLY A 39 9.88 1.00 -8.73
C GLY A 39 10.74 -0.18 -8.30
N GLY A 40 11.09 -0.99 -9.28
CA GLY A 40 12.02 -2.11 -9.15
C GLY A 40 13.01 -2.14 -10.31
N SER A 41 13.69 -3.27 -10.47
CA SER A 41 14.80 -3.41 -11.42
C SER A 41 14.40 -3.33 -12.90
N SER A 42 13.11 -3.36 -13.23
CA SER A 42 12.59 -3.43 -14.60
C SER A 42 11.83 -2.14 -14.96
N GLN A 43 10.79 -2.23 -15.79
CA GLN A 43 10.01 -1.07 -16.24
C GLN A 43 8.75 -0.91 -15.39
N ASP A 44 8.57 0.29 -14.82
CA ASP A 44 7.45 0.69 -13.99
C ASP A 44 6.79 1.95 -14.58
N GLU A 45 5.68 1.75 -15.28
CA GLU A 45 4.97 2.80 -16.02
C GLU A 45 3.80 3.42 -15.24
N VAL A 46 3.93 4.68 -14.81
CA VAL A 46 2.82 5.42 -14.19
C VAL A 46 1.79 5.87 -15.23
N ALA A 47 0.52 5.60 -14.97
CA ALA A 47 -0.59 6.01 -15.84
C ALA A 47 -1.40 7.19 -15.27
N SER A 48 -1.57 7.23 -13.95
CA SER A 48 -2.43 8.25 -13.31
C SER A 48 -2.04 8.50 -11.86
N VAL A 49 -2.29 9.74 -11.42
CA VAL A 49 -2.18 10.16 -10.03
C VAL A 49 -3.41 10.96 -9.63
N VAL A 50 -3.95 10.68 -8.45
CA VAL A 50 -5.09 11.39 -7.89
C VAL A 50 -4.85 11.70 -6.41
N GLN A 51 -5.28 12.87 -5.96
CA GLN A 51 -5.34 13.17 -4.53
C GLN A 51 -6.64 12.61 -3.95
N ALA A 52 -6.53 11.76 -2.94
CA ALA A 52 -7.62 11.15 -2.22
C ALA A 52 -7.97 11.96 -0.95
N ASN A 53 -8.93 11.46 -0.16
CA ASN A 53 -9.37 12.10 1.07
C ASN A 53 -8.22 12.28 2.07
N LYS A 54 -8.27 13.36 2.86
CA LYS A 54 -7.27 13.71 3.90
C LYS A 54 -5.85 14.00 3.37
N GLY A 55 -5.66 14.11 2.05
CA GLY A 55 -4.41 14.58 1.45
C GLY A 55 -3.51 13.48 0.90
N ASP A 56 -3.90 12.21 1.06
CA ASP A 56 -3.22 11.06 0.48
C ASP A 56 -3.18 11.15 -1.04
N ILE A 57 -2.16 10.55 -1.63
CA ILE A 57 -1.99 10.47 -3.08
C ILE A 57 -2.12 9.00 -3.48
N VAL A 58 -2.99 8.70 -4.45
CA VAL A 58 -3.08 7.38 -5.08
C VAL A 58 -2.46 7.47 -6.46
N VAL A 59 -1.51 6.58 -6.74
CA VAL A 59 -0.79 6.47 -8.00
C VAL A 59 -1.06 5.09 -8.58
N GLY A 60 -1.32 5.02 -9.88
CA GLY A 60 -1.60 3.75 -10.55
C GLY A 60 -0.92 3.68 -11.90
N GLY A 61 -0.53 2.47 -12.28
CA GLY A 61 0.17 2.18 -13.52
C GLY A 61 0.38 0.68 -13.71
N SER A 62 1.38 0.31 -14.49
CA SER A 62 1.83 -1.07 -14.69
C SER A 62 3.29 -1.25 -14.31
N SER A 63 3.63 -2.48 -13.94
CA SER A 63 4.99 -2.86 -13.57
C SER A 63 5.33 -4.20 -14.19
N THR A 64 6.53 -4.27 -14.75
CA THR A 64 7.20 -5.53 -15.12
C THR A 64 8.16 -6.00 -14.03
N SER A 65 8.40 -5.18 -13.00
CA SER A 65 9.33 -5.43 -11.90
C SER A 65 8.79 -6.45 -10.89
N ALA A 66 9.69 -7.19 -10.24
CA ALA A 66 9.32 -8.17 -9.21
C ALA A 66 10.09 -7.95 -7.89
N ASP A 67 10.73 -6.79 -7.75
CA ASP A 67 11.63 -6.41 -6.66
C ASP A 67 11.57 -4.90 -6.38
N GLY A 68 12.41 -4.42 -5.47
CA GLY A 68 12.38 -3.02 -5.01
C GLY A 68 11.14 -2.72 -4.18
N ASP A 69 10.41 -1.68 -4.56
CA ASP A 69 9.12 -1.33 -3.96
C ASP A 69 7.96 -2.21 -4.49
N VAL A 70 8.19 -2.93 -5.60
CA VAL A 70 7.21 -3.83 -6.20
C VAL A 70 7.26 -5.18 -5.50
N THR A 71 6.14 -5.61 -4.93
CA THR A 71 6.08 -6.85 -4.12
C THR A 71 6.03 -8.14 -4.94
N GLY A 72 5.97 -8.04 -6.28
CA GLY A 72 6.04 -9.18 -7.19
C GLY A 72 5.24 -8.98 -8.48
N ASN A 73 5.67 -9.67 -9.55
CA ASN A 73 5.02 -9.76 -10.86
C ASN A 73 4.67 -11.22 -11.17
N GLN A 74 3.45 -11.47 -11.66
CA GLN A 74 2.88 -12.77 -11.98
C GLN A 74 2.72 -12.99 -13.50
N GLY A 75 3.36 -12.16 -14.33
CA GLY A 75 3.23 -12.20 -15.78
C GLY A 75 4.21 -11.26 -16.50
N TYR A 76 3.74 -10.65 -17.59
CA TYR A 76 4.51 -9.64 -18.32
C TYR A 76 4.38 -8.29 -17.62
N ASP A 77 3.21 -7.66 -17.72
CA ASP A 77 2.84 -6.42 -17.02
C ASP A 77 1.71 -6.71 -16.04
N ASP A 78 1.91 -6.35 -14.78
CA ASP A 78 0.85 -6.36 -13.76
C ASP A 78 0.47 -4.93 -13.39
N TYR A 79 -0.80 -4.72 -13.02
CA TYR A 79 -1.24 -3.43 -12.50
C TYR A 79 -0.63 -3.19 -11.12
N TRP A 80 -0.04 -2.00 -10.95
CA TRP A 80 0.51 -1.55 -9.68
C TRP A 80 -0.22 -0.29 -9.21
N VAL A 81 -0.72 -0.33 -7.97
CA VAL A 81 -1.44 0.79 -7.34
C VAL A 81 -0.82 1.05 -5.97
N ILE A 82 -0.45 2.31 -5.75
CA ILE A 82 0.25 2.76 -4.55
C ILE A 82 -0.55 3.88 -3.90
N ARG A 83 -0.60 3.87 -2.57
CA ARG A 83 -1.10 4.98 -1.76
C ARG A 83 0.08 5.58 -1.00
N LEU A 84 0.26 6.89 -1.13
CA LEU A 84 1.32 7.66 -0.48
C LEU A 84 0.68 8.64 0.51
N GLU A 85 1.12 8.62 1.76
CA GLU A 85 0.67 9.56 2.77
C GLU A 85 1.33 10.94 2.62
N PRO A 86 0.69 12.03 3.08
CA PRO A 86 1.28 13.37 3.00
C PRO A 86 2.70 13.48 3.60
N ALA A 87 2.97 12.73 4.67
CA ALA A 87 4.24 12.72 5.39
C ALA A 87 5.40 12.15 4.56
N GLU A 88 5.11 11.30 3.58
CA GLU A 88 6.14 10.72 2.70
C GLU A 88 6.84 11.78 1.83
N PHE A 89 6.23 12.96 1.68
CA PHE A 89 6.78 14.09 0.93
C PHE A 89 7.58 15.09 1.79
N ASP A 90 7.58 14.98 3.13
CA ASP A 90 8.15 16.00 4.02
C ASP A 90 9.70 15.96 4.14
N ASN A 91 10.35 14.92 3.61
CA ASN A 91 11.76 14.62 3.84
C ASN A 91 12.79 15.44 3.04
N GLN A 92 12.40 16.45 2.25
CA GLN A 92 13.35 17.19 1.40
C GLN A 92 13.39 18.72 1.61
N ARG A 93 12.96 19.20 2.79
CA ARG A 93 13.38 20.53 3.25
C ARG A 93 14.82 20.45 3.77
N GLY A 94 15.78 20.80 2.92
CA GLY A 94 17.14 21.29 3.24
C GLY A 94 17.81 20.80 4.53
N SER A 95 18.88 20.04 4.35
CA SER A 95 19.85 19.52 5.32
C SER A 95 20.15 20.36 6.59
N GLU A 96 19.30 20.42 7.60
CA GLU A 96 19.71 20.71 8.99
C GLU A 96 18.76 19.98 9.95
N ASN A 97 19.30 19.06 10.76
CA ASN A 97 18.62 18.22 11.78
C ASN A 97 18.18 16.81 11.37
N ALA A 98 19.06 16.07 10.71
CA ALA A 98 18.96 14.61 10.55
C ALA A 98 19.11 13.80 11.87
N SER A 99 19.25 14.46 13.03
CA SER A 99 19.43 13.81 14.33
C SER A 99 18.15 13.61 15.16
N ASN A 100 17.00 14.13 14.72
CA ASN A 100 15.75 14.04 15.49
C ASN A 100 14.74 13.00 14.96
N TYR A 101 15.05 12.25 13.89
CA TYR A 101 14.14 11.24 13.36
C TYR A 101 14.20 9.89 14.09
N SER A 102 15.17 9.71 15.00
CA SER A 102 15.18 8.57 15.93
C SER A 102 14.14 8.70 17.07
N SER A 103 13.51 9.88 17.22
CA SER A 103 12.50 10.15 18.25
C SER A 103 11.10 10.43 17.70
N LEU A 104 10.91 10.48 16.38
CA LEU A 104 9.63 10.11 15.78
C LEU A 104 9.50 8.60 15.85
N LYS A 105 9.39 8.06 17.08
CA LYS A 105 8.56 6.88 17.27
C LYS A 105 7.15 7.33 16.91
N GLU A 106 6.86 7.24 15.61
CA GLU A 106 5.65 6.66 15.06
C GLU A 106 4.60 6.54 16.14
N SER A 107 3.61 7.43 16.10
CA SER A 107 2.47 7.37 17.00
C SER A 107 1.61 6.16 16.62
N ALA A 108 2.15 4.96 16.83
CA ALA A 108 1.55 3.64 16.59
C ALA A 108 0.69 3.52 15.33
N VAL A 109 0.96 4.30 14.27
CA VAL A 109 0.14 4.29 13.07
C VAL A 109 0.29 2.90 12.47
N ASP A 110 -0.81 2.29 12.07
CA ASP A 110 -0.94 0.88 11.75
C ASP A 110 -0.06 0.46 10.54
N HIS A 111 1.24 0.28 10.76
CA HIS A 111 2.14 -0.29 9.76
C HIS A 111 2.05 -1.82 9.78
N GLY A 112 1.92 -2.43 8.61
CA GLY A 112 2.03 -3.89 8.46
C GLY A 112 0.72 -4.65 8.27
N PHE A 113 -0.30 -4.06 7.62
CA PHE A 113 -1.42 -4.85 7.12
C PHE A 113 -0.93 -5.79 6.01
N ALA A 114 -0.86 -7.08 6.33
CA ALA A 114 -0.39 -8.11 5.42
C ALA A 114 -1.43 -9.21 5.26
N ILE A 115 -1.59 -9.68 4.03
CA ILE A 115 -2.42 -10.83 3.70
C ILE A 115 -1.55 -11.90 3.06
N PHE A 116 -1.51 -13.10 3.63
CA PHE A 116 -0.70 -14.18 3.07
C PHE A 116 -1.25 -15.59 3.34
N PRO A 117 -1.14 -16.52 2.38
CA PRO A 117 -0.76 -16.26 0.99
C PRO A 117 -1.87 -15.49 0.26
N THR A 118 -1.51 -14.70 -0.75
CA THR A 118 -2.48 -14.00 -1.62
C THR A 118 -3.12 -14.92 -2.66
N ILE A 119 -2.60 -16.14 -2.84
CA ILE A 119 -3.19 -17.21 -3.65
C ILE A 119 -3.42 -18.41 -2.73
N THR A 120 -4.66 -18.89 -2.61
CA THR A 120 -5.01 -19.97 -1.68
C THR A 120 -6.18 -20.82 -2.14
N SER A 121 -6.20 -22.09 -1.77
CA SER A 121 -7.34 -23.01 -2.00
C SER A 121 -8.21 -23.22 -0.76
N SER A 122 -7.88 -22.58 0.36
CA SER A 122 -8.61 -22.79 1.63
C SER A 122 -8.63 -21.55 2.52
N SER A 123 -7.46 -20.98 2.82
CA SER A 123 -7.34 -19.93 3.83
C SER A 123 -6.22 -18.95 3.56
N PHE A 124 -6.37 -17.74 4.07
CA PHE A 124 -5.31 -16.72 4.14
C PHE A 124 -5.18 -16.20 5.57
N THR A 125 -4.03 -15.64 5.91
CA THR A 125 -3.78 -14.97 7.19
C THR A 125 -3.85 -13.47 6.99
N VAL A 126 -4.57 -12.78 7.88
CA VAL A 126 -4.46 -11.33 8.04
C VAL A 126 -3.58 -11.04 9.24
N GLN A 127 -2.54 -10.24 9.02
CA GLN A 127 -1.65 -9.73 10.06
C GLN A 127 -1.69 -8.21 10.05
N LEU A 128 -1.70 -7.61 11.25
CA LEU A 128 -1.64 -6.16 11.43
C LEU A 128 -1.14 -5.82 12.83
N GLN A 129 -0.23 -4.84 12.95
CA GLN A 129 0.10 -4.20 14.21
C GLN A 129 -0.78 -2.96 14.36
N THR A 130 -1.49 -2.83 15.48
CA THR A 130 -2.47 -1.77 15.70
C THR A 130 -2.09 -0.79 16.78
N GLN A 131 -2.69 0.40 16.72
CA GLN A 131 -2.65 1.37 17.81
C GLN A 131 -3.12 0.77 19.13
N THR A 132 -2.48 1.20 20.23
CA THR A 132 -2.87 0.84 21.59
C THR A 132 -4.33 1.24 21.85
N GLY A 133 -5.16 0.27 22.25
CA GLY A 133 -6.58 0.51 22.59
C GLY A 133 -7.58 0.06 21.52
N VAL A 134 -7.14 -0.23 20.29
CA VAL A 134 -7.97 -0.91 19.29
C VAL A 134 -8.01 -2.40 19.61
N THR A 135 -9.17 -2.90 20.03
CA THR A 135 -9.34 -4.30 20.49
C THR A 135 -10.15 -5.16 19.53
N SER A 136 -10.89 -4.56 18.60
CA SER A 136 -11.67 -5.31 17.62
C SER A 136 -12.01 -4.50 16.37
N GLY A 137 -12.45 -5.20 15.33
CA GLY A 137 -12.97 -4.63 14.11
C GLY A 137 -13.77 -5.63 13.29
N ILE A 138 -14.16 -5.23 12.08
CA ILE A 138 -14.92 -6.06 11.14
C ILE A 138 -14.04 -6.36 9.92
N LEU A 139 -13.90 -7.65 9.61
CA LEU A 139 -13.27 -8.11 8.38
C LEU A 139 -14.35 -8.61 7.41
N GLU A 140 -14.31 -8.11 6.18
CA GLU A 140 -15.22 -8.46 5.10
C GLU A 140 -14.47 -9.06 3.91
N ILE A 141 -15.04 -10.12 3.33
CA ILE A 141 -14.62 -10.70 2.05
C ILE A 141 -15.64 -10.24 1.01
N ILE A 142 -15.18 -9.54 -0.01
CA ILE A 142 -16.01 -8.86 -1.00
C ILE A 142 -15.66 -9.38 -2.38
N ASN A 143 -16.66 -9.78 -3.16
CA ASN A 143 -16.41 -10.23 -4.54
C ASN A 143 -16.13 -9.02 -5.48
N PRO A 144 -15.71 -9.25 -6.74
CA PRO A 144 -15.39 -8.15 -7.65
C PRO A 144 -16.57 -7.25 -8.03
N MET A 145 -17.81 -7.69 -7.77
CA MET A 145 -19.02 -6.90 -7.98
C MET A 145 -19.39 -6.03 -6.76
N GLY A 146 -18.55 -6.00 -5.72
CA GLY A 146 -18.80 -5.25 -4.48
C GLY A 146 -19.76 -5.93 -3.51
N LYS A 147 -20.15 -7.19 -3.75
CA LYS A 147 -21.02 -7.94 -2.83
C LYS A 147 -20.20 -8.55 -1.70
N ILE A 148 -20.57 -8.23 -0.46
CA ILE A 148 -20.03 -8.88 0.74
C ILE A 148 -20.46 -10.36 0.75
N ILE A 149 -19.48 -11.25 0.76
CA ILE A 149 -19.65 -12.71 0.80
C ILE A 149 -19.58 -13.21 2.24
N SER A 150 -18.74 -12.60 3.07
CA SER A 150 -18.59 -12.94 4.49
C SER A 150 -18.16 -11.69 5.25
N GLY A 151 -18.77 -11.45 6.42
CA GLY A 151 -18.36 -10.42 7.37
C GLY A 151 -18.20 -11.04 8.75
N ARG A 152 -17.10 -10.76 9.45
CA ARG A 152 -16.85 -11.31 10.79
C ARG A 152 -16.16 -10.31 11.70
N GLN A 153 -16.51 -10.36 12.98
CA GLN A 153 -15.79 -9.63 14.00
C GLN A 153 -14.43 -10.30 14.25
N ILE A 154 -13.38 -9.48 14.26
CA ILE A 154 -12.01 -9.90 14.53
C ILE A 154 -11.53 -9.18 15.79
N THR A 155 -10.78 -9.90 16.64
CA THR A 155 -10.23 -9.38 17.88
C THR A 155 -8.72 -9.21 17.75
N VAL A 156 -8.21 -8.14 18.34
CA VAL A 156 -6.79 -7.81 18.41
C VAL A 156 -6.29 -8.07 19.83
N SER A 157 -5.14 -8.73 19.95
CA SER A 157 -4.52 -9.06 21.24
C SER A 157 -3.17 -8.38 21.36
N ASN A 158 -2.98 -7.58 22.41
CA ASN A 158 -1.72 -6.85 22.65
C ASN A 158 -1.27 -5.97 21.47
N GLY A 159 -2.24 -5.36 20.77
CA GLY A 159 -1.96 -4.55 19.57
C GLY A 159 -1.54 -5.36 18.36
N ILE A 160 -1.67 -6.69 18.37
CA ILE A 160 -1.33 -7.57 17.25
C ILE A 160 -2.57 -8.32 16.80
N LEU A 161 -2.90 -8.18 15.54
CA LEU A 161 -3.80 -9.05 14.80
C LEU A 161 -2.95 -10.06 14.03
N LYS A 162 -3.20 -11.36 14.22
CA LYS A 162 -2.71 -12.43 13.35
C LYS A 162 -3.74 -13.55 13.35
N THR A 163 -4.58 -13.60 12.32
CA THR A 163 -5.71 -14.54 12.26
C THR A 163 -5.84 -15.20 10.91
N ALA A 164 -6.13 -16.50 10.92
CA ALA A 164 -6.42 -17.27 9.70
C ALA A 164 -7.90 -17.15 9.35
N ILE A 165 -8.16 -16.86 8.09
CA ILE A 165 -9.49 -16.68 7.49
C ILE A 165 -9.69 -17.78 6.46
N ASN A 166 -10.65 -18.66 6.71
CA ASN A 166 -11.05 -19.70 5.77
C ASN A 166 -12.11 -19.17 4.80
N PHE A 167 -11.97 -19.52 3.53
CA PHE A 167 -13.04 -19.49 2.54
C PHE A 167 -14.02 -20.63 2.83
N ASP A 168 -15.32 -20.36 2.65
CA ASP A 168 -16.33 -21.40 2.59
C ASP A 168 -16.18 -22.13 1.25
N ALA A 169 -16.27 -23.46 1.24
CA ALA A 169 -16.17 -24.29 0.03
C ALA A 169 -17.26 -23.95 -1.02
N ALA A 170 -18.35 -23.28 -0.61
CA ALA A 170 -19.38 -22.78 -1.53
C ALA A 170 -18.98 -21.46 -2.24
N VAL A 171 -17.92 -20.79 -1.81
CA VAL A 171 -17.44 -19.56 -2.46
C VAL A 171 -16.86 -19.93 -3.84
N PRO A 172 -17.28 -19.26 -4.93
CA PRO A 172 -16.68 -19.50 -6.25
C PRO A 172 -15.18 -19.19 -6.26
N LYS A 173 -14.43 -19.93 -7.07
CA LYS A 173 -13.01 -19.60 -7.32
C LYS A 173 -12.90 -18.26 -8.03
N GLY A 174 -11.93 -17.45 -7.65
CA GLY A 174 -11.70 -16.14 -8.24
C GLY A 174 -11.07 -15.14 -7.29
N LEU A 175 -11.06 -13.88 -7.72
CA LEU A 175 -10.47 -12.76 -7.00
C LEU A 175 -11.44 -12.19 -5.97
N TYR A 176 -10.94 -11.87 -4.78
CA TYR A 176 -11.70 -11.28 -3.68
C TYR A 176 -10.93 -10.11 -3.04
N PHE A 177 -11.66 -9.06 -2.68
CA PHE A 177 -11.16 -7.97 -1.85
C PHE A 177 -11.39 -8.32 -0.38
N ILE A 178 -10.36 -8.08 0.43
CA ILE A 178 -10.41 -8.25 1.87
C ILE A 178 -10.36 -6.85 2.47
N GLN A 179 -11.43 -6.46 3.15
CA GLN A 179 -11.52 -5.17 3.82
C GLN A 179 -11.54 -5.40 5.33
N LEU A 180 -10.72 -4.65 6.07
CA LEU A 180 -10.68 -4.69 7.53
C LEU A 180 -10.91 -3.28 8.06
N LYS A 181 -11.97 -3.08 8.82
CA LYS A 181 -12.26 -1.82 9.51
C LYS A 181 -12.02 -1.95 11.00
N MET A 182 -11.13 -1.13 11.55
CA MET A 182 -10.83 -1.09 12.99
C MET A 182 -10.75 0.35 13.49
N GLY A 183 -11.66 0.73 14.40
CA GLY A 183 -11.82 2.12 14.79
C GLY A 183 -12.13 3.02 13.59
N ASP A 184 -11.35 4.08 13.44
CA ASP A 184 -11.44 5.04 12.32
C ASP A 184 -10.54 4.68 11.12
N HIS A 185 -9.88 3.52 11.16
CA HIS A 185 -8.99 3.07 10.10
C HIS A 185 -9.61 1.93 9.29
N GLU A 186 -9.23 1.89 8.02
CA GLU A 186 -9.67 0.90 7.05
C GLU A 186 -8.46 0.40 6.26
N TYR A 187 -8.34 -0.93 6.18
CA TYR A 187 -7.29 -1.63 5.45
C TYR A 187 -7.92 -2.46 4.36
N SER A 188 -7.22 -2.61 3.24
CA SER A 188 -7.70 -3.40 2.11
C SER A 188 -6.56 -4.19 1.50
N GLY A 189 -6.87 -5.39 1.00
CA GLY A 189 -5.96 -6.21 0.23
C GLY A 189 -6.74 -7.18 -0.65
N MET A 190 -6.02 -8.02 -1.39
CA MET A 190 -6.63 -8.92 -2.38
C MET A 190 -6.17 -10.36 -2.16
N VAL A 191 -7.07 -11.30 -2.40
CA VAL A 191 -6.80 -12.74 -2.37
C VAL A 191 -7.43 -13.41 -3.58
N TYR A 192 -6.69 -14.29 -4.23
CA TYR A 192 -7.18 -15.20 -5.27
C TYR A 192 -7.48 -16.57 -4.66
N TYR A 193 -8.74 -16.99 -4.72
CA TYR A 193 -9.23 -18.29 -4.26
C TYR A 193 -9.28 -19.30 -5.40
N GLN A 194 -8.62 -20.46 -5.26
CA GLN A 194 -8.42 -21.46 -6.32
C GLN A 194 -8.88 -22.88 -5.98
#